data_AF-X0VPR6-F1
#
_entry.id   AF-X0VPR6-F1
#
_cell.length_a   1.000
_cell.length_b   1.000
_cell.length_c   1.000
_cell.angle_alpha   90.00
_cell.angle_beta   90.00
_cell.angle_gamma   90.00
#
_symmetry.space_group_name_H-M   'P 1'
#
loop_
_entity.id
_entity.type
_entity.pdbx_description
1 polymer ?
#
loop_
_entity_poly.entity_id
_entity_poly.type
_entity_poly.pdbx_seq_one_letter_code
_entity_poly.pdbx_strand_id
1 'polypeptide(L)' 'IKNAEGTRRLFVNSGLEYLIECMEMLVYKEGSSQPDKSMNIDHMTDALGYLIHAEFPIIKRGSMSVKRMKGM' A
#
# COMPACT_ATOMS: atom_id res chain seq x y z
N ILE A 1 -4.65 -6.11 9.93
CA ILE A 1 -5.83 -5.74 9.10
C ILE A 1 -6.21 -6.95 8.25
N LYS A 2 -7.48 -7.32 8.22
CA LYS A 2 -8.04 -8.39 7.35
C LYS A 2 -8.98 -7.73 6.33
N ASN A 3 -9.14 -8.32 5.15
CA ASN A 3 -10.18 -7.88 4.21
C ASN A 3 -11.59 -8.29 4.71
N ALA A 4 -12.64 -7.96 3.97
CA ALA A 4 -14.03 -8.31 4.31
C ALA A 4 -14.29 -9.83 4.38
N GLU A 5 -13.40 -10.65 3.81
CA GLU A 5 -13.45 -12.12 3.84
C GLU A 5 -12.61 -12.70 5.00
N GLY A 6 -12.02 -11.86 5.85
CA GLY A 6 -11.19 -12.30 6.97
C GLY A 6 -9.76 -12.70 6.59
N THR A 7 -9.33 -12.47 5.35
CA THR A 7 -8.03 -12.86 4.80
C THR A 7 -7.00 -11.72 4.87
N ARG A 8 -5.72 -12.06 5.07
CA ARG A 8 -4.58 -11.15 4.89
C ARG A 8 -3.96 -11.38 3.51
N ARG A 9 -3.76 -10.31 2.74
CA ARG A 9 -3.25 -10.39 1.35
C ARG A 9 -1.89 -9.73 1.15
N LEU A 10 -1.41 -8.99 2.14
CA LEU A 10 -0.09 -8.36 2.14
C LEU A 10 0.66 -8.84 3.38
N PHE A 11 1.89 -9.32 3.16
CA PHE A 11 2.82 -9.75 4.19
C PHE A 11 4.14 -9.03 3.94
N VAL A 12 4.74 -8.50 5.01
CA VAL A 12 6.03 -7.83 4.95
C VAL A 12 7.04 -8.76 5.62
N ASN A 13 8.15 -9.04 4.92
CA ASN A 13 9.26 -9.79 5.52
C ASN A 13 9.92 -8.92 6.59
N SER A 14 10.18 -9.50 7.77
CA SER A 14 10.76 -8.77 8.90
C SER A 14 12.17 -8.23 8.65
N GLY A 15 12.89 -8.74 7.65
CA GLY A 15 14.20 -8.23 7.23
C GLY A 15 14.14 -6.97 6.36
N LEU A 16 12.95 -6.50 5.98
CA LEU A 16 12.78 -5.25 5.21
C LEU A 16 12.73 -4.05 6.16
N GLU A 17 13.79 -3.86 6.94
CA GLU A 17 13.88 -2.88 8.04
C GLU A 17 13.54 -1.47 7.57
N TYR A 18 14.09 -1.03 6.44
CA TYR A 18 13.82 0.31 5.91
C TYR A 18 12.36 0.50 5.48
N LEU A 19 11.71 -0.52 4.90
CA LEU A 19 10.28 -0.44 4.58
C LEU A 19 9.45 -0.33 5.85
N ILE A 20 9.78 -1.12 6.88
CA ILE A 20 9.10 -1.10 8.17
C ILE A 20 9.24 0.30 8.80
N GLU A 21 10.45 0.83 8.84
CA GLU A 21 10.77 2.16 9.36
C GLU A 21 9.95 3.26 8.64
N CYS A 22 9.94 3.27 7.30
CA CYS A 22 9.14 4.22 6.52
C CYS A 22 7.64 4.10 6.81
N MET A 23 7.12 2.88 6.97
CA MET A 23 5.71 2.63 7.28
C MET A 23 5.33 3.04 8.71
N GLU A 24 6.24 2.95 9.67
CA GLU A 24 6.01 3.30 11.07
C GLU A 24 6.12 4.80 11.32
N MET A 25 6.99 5.50 10.58
CA MET A 25 7.30 6.92 10.84
C MET A 25 6.58 7.91 9.93
N LEU A 26 5.95 7.48 8.82
CA LEU A 26 5.27 8.41 7.93
C LEU A 26 3.99 8.96 8.59
N VAL A 27 4.07 10.19 9.09
CA VAL A 27 2.97 10.88 9.77
C VAL A 27 2.27 11.91 8.86
N TYR A 28 1.12 12.40 9.29
CA TYR A 28 0.44 13.54 8.66
C TYR A 28 0.98 14.86 9.21
N LYS A 29 0.93 15.92 8.40
CA LYS A 29 1.18 17.28 8.87
C LYS A 29 0.10 17.71 9.84
N GLU A 30 0.48 18.42 10.89
CA GLU A 30 -0.47 18.93 11.89
C GLU A 30 -1.58 19.77 11.24
N GLY A 31 -2.83 19.54 11.64
CA GLY A 31 -3.99 20.25 11.08
C GLY A 31 -4.31 19.89 9.62
N SER A 32 -3.72 18.84 9.06
CA SER A 32 -3.89 18.44 7.66
C SER A 32 -4.12 16.94 7.49
N SER A 33 -4.68 16.56 6.34
CA SER A 33 -4.72 15.17 5.86
C SER A 33 -3.58 14.83 4.89
N GLN A 34 -2.63 15.75 4.70
CA GLN A 34 -1.47 15.56 3.82
C GLN A 34 -0.32 14.87 4.59
N PRO A 35 0.38 13.90 3.97
CA PRO A 35 1.55 13.28 4.58
C PRO A 35 2.66 14.31 4.78
N ASP A 36 3.40 14.19 5.89
CA ASP A 36 4.61 14.95 6.09
C ASP A 36 5.79 14.30 5.35
N LYS A 37 6.25 14.99 4.31
CA LYS A 37 7.35 14.56 3.45
C LYS A 37 8.69 15.19 3.85
N SER A 38 8.75 15.93 4.97
CA SER A 38 9.97 16.63 5.42
C SER A 38 11.17 15.69 5.60
N MET A 39 10.91 14.45 6.03
CA MET A 39 11.94 13.43 6.28
C MET A 39 12.27 12.55 5.06
N ASN A 40 11.63 12.75 3.90
CA ASN A 40 11.81 11.96 2.67
C ASN A 40 11.66 10.43 2.84
N ILE A 41 10.87 10.00 3.82
CA ILE A 41 10.58 8.58 4.13
C ILE A 41 9.33 8.06 3.40
N ASP A 42 8.71 8.89 2.57
CA ASP A 42 7.48 8.57 1.85
C ASP A 42 7.73 7.79 0.55
N HIS A 43 8.93 7.83 -0.03
CA HIS A 43 9.20 7.18 -1.31
C HIS A 43 8.93 5.66 -1.28
N MET A 44 9.34 4.98 -0.21
CA MET A 44 9.17 3.54 -0.09
C MET A 44 7.70 3.16 0.10
N THR A 45 6.94 3.96 0.86
CA THR A 45 5.51 3.73 1.07
C THR A 45 4.68 4.09 -0.16
N ASP A 46 5.06 5.13 -0.90
CA ASP A 46 4.46 5.50 -2.19
C ASP A 46 4.65 4.35 -3.22
N ALA A 47 5.88 3.82 -3.33
CA ALA A 47 6.19 2.69 -4.21
C ALA A 47 5.39 1.42 -3.85
N LEU A 48 5.32 1.08 -2.56
CA LEU A 48 4.50 -0.02 -2.08
C LEU A 48 3.01 0.24 -2.37
N GLY A 49 2.54 1.47 -2.20
CA GLY A 49 1.18 1.90 -2.49
C GLY A 49 0.80 1.65 -3.96
N TYR A 50 1.69 1.96 -4.90
CA TYR A 50 1.48 1.68 -6.32
C TYR A 50 1.35 0.18 -6.62
N LEU A 51 2.23 -0.64 -6.03
CA LEU A 51 2.15 -2.09 -6.16
C LEU A 51 0.81 -2.63 -5.62
N ILE A 52 0.40 -2.19 -4.43
CA ILE A 52 -0.88 -2.57 -3.82
C ILE A 52 -2.05 -2.16 -4.72
N HIS A 53 -2.01 -0.96 -5.29
CA HIS A 53 -3.06 -0.47 -6.18
C HIS A 53 -3.15 -1.31 -7.47
N ALA A 54 -2.02 -1.72 -8.02
CA ALA A 54 -1.96 -2.58 -9.21
C ALA A 54 -2.45 -4.01 -8.92
N GLU A 55 -2.05 -4.59 -7.79
CA GLU A 55 -2.42 -5.96 -7.41
C GLU A 55 -3.85 -6.09 -6.86
N PHE A 56 -4.33 -5.04 -6.19
CA PHE A 56 -5.63 -5.00 -5.54
C PHE A 56 -6.42 -3.74 -5.95
N PRO A 57 -6.72 -3.57 -7.26
CA PRO A 57 -7.37 -2.37 -7.75
C PRO A 57 -8.78 -2.23 -7.17
N ILE A 58 -9.17 -0.99 -6.90
CA ILE A 58 -10.55 -0.66 -6.54
C ILE A 58 -11.35 -0.60 -7.84
N ILE A 59 -11.98 -1.72 -8.18
CA ILE A 59 -12.81 -1.81 -9.39
C ILE A 59 -14.22 -1.34 -9.04
N LYS A 60 -14.73 -0.31 -9.76
CA LYS A 60 -16.13 0.10 -9.65
C LYS A 60 -17.00 -1.05 -10.15
N ARG A 61 -18.02 -1.48 -9.40
CA ARG A 61 -18.98 -2.50 -9.88
C ARG A 61 -19.53 -2.04 -11.24
N GLY A 62 -19.16 -2.74 -12.31
CA GLY A 62 -19.55 -2.45 -13.69
C GLY A 62 -18.41 -2.06 -14.65
N SER A 63 -17.23 -1.65 -14.16
CA SER A 63 -16.07 -1.41 -15.03
C SER A 63 -15.28 -2.71 -15.20
N MET A 64 -15.36 -3.29 -16.40
CA MET A 64 -14.52 -4.35 -16.98
C MET A 64 -13.63 -5.15 -16.01
N SER A 65 -13.93 -6.45 -15.86
CA SER A 65 -13.02 -7.43 -15.28
C SER A 65 -11.77 -7.53 -16.17
N VAL A 66 -10.68 -6.87 -15.78
CA VAL A 66 -9.36 -7.21 -16.31
C VAL A 66 -9.10 -8.62 -15.83
N LYS A 67 -9.16 -9.60 -16.74
CA LYS A 67 -8.79 -10.99 -16.45
C LYS A 67 -7.33 -10.94 -15.98
N ARG A 68 -7.09 -11.17 -14.68
CA ARG A 68 -5.74 -11.43 -14.17
C ARG A 68 -5.17 -12.60 -14.97
N MET A 69 -4.12 -12.35 -15.74
CA MET A 69 -3.42 -13.42 -16.44
C MET A 69 -2.73 -14.25 -15.37
N LYS A 70 -3.25 -15.46 -15.14
CA LYS A 70 -2.71 -16.40 -14.16
C LYS A 70 -1.45 -17.00 -14.79
N GLY A 71 -0.29 -16.72 -14.20
CA GLY A 71 0.95 -17.43 -14.49
C GLY A 71 2.01 -16.58 -15.18
N MET A 72 2.94 -16.08 -14.38
CA MET A 72 4.38 -16.20 -14.59
C MET A 72 4.99 -16.65 -13.26
#